data_AF-A0A9P7SEH8-F1
#
_entry.id   AF-A0A9P7SEH8-F1
#
_cell.length_a   1.000
_cell.length_b   1.000
_cell.length_c   1.000
_cell.angle_alpha   90.00
_cell.angle_beta   90.00
_cell.angle_gamma   90.00
#
_symmetry.space_group_name_H-M   'P 1'
#
loop_
_entity.id
_entity.type
_entity.pdbx_description
1 polymer ?
#
loop_
_entity_poly.entity_id
_entity_poly.type
_entity_poly.pdbx_seq_one_letter_code
_entity_poly.pdbx_strand_id
1 'polypeptide(L)'
;MDVVAFHKTPAVKAKLRVLGVVTAMIPPGCTSLLQPLDTTINKPVKAAARRLAARSSLVSKAFMDCVLGIRPDGSQDDLIRIKDIPASEIEFTRWKVAEDTTMKAEEIVFRQYASTRAPMACRRGLLLAG
;
A
#
# COMPACT_ATOMS: atom_id res chain seq x y z
N MET A 1 -24.04 -4.55 7.57
CA MET A 1 -23.60 -5.24 6.34
C MET A 1 -24.62 -4.96 5.24
N ASP A 2 -24.21 -4.84 3.98
CA ASP A 2 -25.13 -4.58 2.87
C ASP A 2 -26.12 -5.72 2.64
N VAL A 3 -27.33 -5.36 2.21
CA VAL A 3 -28.38 -6.26 1.73
C VAL A 3 -28.07 -6.75 0.30
N VAL A 4 -26.85 -7.24 0.06
CA VAL A 4 -26.44 -7.92 -1.18
C VAL A 4 -26.57 -9.44 -1.04
N ALA A 5 -26.88 -10.14 -2.13
CA ALA A 5 -27.30 -11.54 -2.11
C ALA A 5 -26.32 -12.47 -1.37
N PHE A 6 -25.01 -12.31 -1.60
CA PHE A 6 -23.97 -13.15 -1.02
C PHE A 6 -23.79 -12.95 0.51
N HIS A 7 -24.18 -11.79 1.05
CA HIS A 7 -24.17 -11.54 2.50
C HIS A 7 -25.35 -12.16 3.25
N LYS A 8 -26.36 -12.67 2.54
CA LYS A 8 -27.62 -13.17 3.14
C LYS A 8 -27.78 -14.68 3.10
N THR A 9 -26.79 -15.40 2.59
CA THR A 9 -26.91 -16.85 2.45
C THR A 9 -27.17 -17.49 3.82
N PRO A 10 -27.95 -18.58 3.88
CA PRO A 10 -28.21 -19.28 5.14
C PRO A 10 -26.92 -19.68 5.86
N ALA A 11 -25.90 -20.10 5.10
CA ALA A 11 -24.59 -20.48 5.63
C ALA A 11 -23.87 -19.32 6.33
N VAL A 12 -23.87 -18.12 5.74
CA VAL A 12 -23.26 -16.93 6.35
C VAL A 12 -24.00 -16.55 7.63
N LYS A 13 -25.33 -16.51 7.60
CA LYS A 13 -26.15 -16.19 8.79
C LYS A 13 -25.99 -17.21 9.90
N ALA A 14 -25.88 -18.50 9.57
CA ALA A 14 -25.65 -19.57 10.54
C ALA A 14 -24.29 -19.39 11.24
N LYS A 15 -23.23 -19.13 10.48
CA LYS A 15 -21.90 -18.85 11.04
C LYS A 15 -21.90 -17.63 11.96
N LEU A 16 -22.51 -16.52 11.53
CA LEU A 16 -22.59 -15.30 12.34
C LEU A 16 -23.38 -15.53 13.63
N ARG A 17 -24.44 -16.35 13.59
CA ARG A 17 -25.20 -16.76 14.78
C ARG A 17 -24.36 -17.57 15.76
N VAL A 18 -23.58 -18.54 15.28
CA VAL A 18 -22.66 -19.34 16.14
C VAL A 18 -21.64 -18.44 16.83
N LEU A 19 -21.19 -17.37 16.16
CA LEU A 19 -20.28 -16.38 16.72
C LEU A 19 -20.97 -15.35 17.62
N GLY A 20 -22.28 -15.47 17.88
CA GLY A 20 -23.04 -14.51 18.69
C GLY A 20 -23.18 -13.13 18.05
N VAL A 21 -22.99 -13.01 16.73
CA VAL A 21 -23.05 -11.73 16.01
C VAL A 21 -24.46 -11.46 15.53
N VAL A 22 -25.03 -10.33 15.98
CA VAL A 22 -26.30 -9.80 15.46
C VAL A 22 -26.02 -8.99 14.19
N THR A 23 -26.65 -9.37 13.09
CA THR A 23 -26.45 -8.70 11.80
C THR A 23 -27.48 -7.62 11.55
N ALA A 24 -27.05 -6.36 11.50
CA ALA A 24 -27.85 -5.26 10.94
C ALA A 24 -27.65 -5.20 9.42
N MET A 25 -28.74 -5.38 8.68
CA MET A 25 -28.74 -5.46 7.23
C MET A 25 -29.22 -4.13 6.65
N ILE A 26 -28.36 -3.45 5.88
CA ILE A 26 -28.62 -2.11 5.35
C ILE A 26 -29.37 -2.20 4.02
N PRO A 27 -30.56 -1.58 3.88
CA PRO A 27 -31.32 -1.62 2.64
C PRO A 27 -30.56 -1.04 1.44
N PRO A 28 -30.89 -1.48 0.21
CA PRO A 28 -30.35 -0.88 -1.00
C PRO A 28 -30.58 0.63 -1.04
N GLY A 29 -29.58 1.39 -1.50
CA GLY A 29 -29.64 2.85 -1.56
C GLY A 29 -29.29 3.56 -0.24
N CYS A 30 -29.26 2.85 0.89
CA CYS A 30 -28.95 3.46 2.19
C CYS A 30 -27.47 3.34 2.59
N THR A 31 -26.63 2.68 1.80
CA THR A 31 -25.20 2.45 2.12
C THR A 31 -24.46 3.74 2.46
N SER A 32 -24.62 4.76 1.61
CA SER A 32 -23.94 6.04 1.76
C SER A 32 -24.47 6.90 2.91
N LEU A 33 -25.54 6.46 3.58
CA LEU A 33 -26.17 7.16 4.71
C LEU A 33 -25.93 6.41 6.02
N LEU A 34 -26.09 5.10 6.00
CA LEU A 34 -26.17 4.26 7.19
C LEU A 34 -24.94 3.39 7.43
N GLN A 35 -24.05 3.19 6.45
CA GLN A 35 -22.82 2.41 6.67
C GLN A 35 -21.68 3.32 7.09
N PRO A 36 -21.19 3.20 8.34
CA PRO A 36 -20.04 3.97 8.80
C PRO A 36 -18.82 3.80 7.88
N LEU A 37 -18.59 2.59 7.37
CA LEU A 37 -17.50 2.34 6.44
C LEU A 37 -17.61 3.18 5.16
N ASP A 38 -18.82 3.37 4.62
CA ASP A 38 -18.97 4.17 3.40
C ASP A 38 -18.87 5.67 3.71
N THR A 39 -19.54 6.14 4.77
CA THR A 39 -19.56 7.56 5.13
C THR A 39 -18.24 8.09 5.64
N THR A 40 -17.57 7.34 6.51
CA THR A 40 -16.37 7.81 7.24
C THR A 40 -15.06 7.40 6.61
N ILE A 41 -15.01 6.30 5.84
CA ILE A 41 -13.77 5.79 5.24
C ILE A 41 -13.82 5.88 3.71
N ASN A 42 -14.78 5.23 3.05
CA ASN A 42 -14.76 5.14 1.59
C ASN A 42 -14.96 6.51 0.93
N LYS A 43 -15.87 7.34 1.44
CA LYS A 43 -16.10 8.70 0.89
C LYS A 43 -14.83 9.56 0.92
N PRO A 44 -14.15 9.78 2.06
CA PRO A 44 -12.93 10.59 2.08
C PRO A 44 -11.80 9.96 1.26
N VAL A 45 -11.64 8.63 1.29
CA VAL A 45 -10.62 7.95 0.46
C VAL A 45 -10.88 8.18 -1.03
N LYS A 46 -12.13 8.02 -1.51
CA LYS A 46 -12.51 8.31 -2.90
C LYS A 46 -12.30 9.78 -3.24
N ALA A 47 -12.56 10.70 -2.32
CA ALA A 47 -12.30 12.14 -2.53
C ALA A 47 -10.80 12.43 -2.64
N ALA A 48 -9.97 11.83 -1.79
CA ALA A 48 -8.51 11.96 -1.85
C ALA A 48 -7.96 11.36 -3.16
N ALA A 49 -8.41 10.18 -3.55
CA ALA A 49 -8.02 9.55 -4.81
C ALA A 49 -8.35 10.46 -6.02
N ARG A 50 -9.55 11.05 -6.05
CA ARG A 50 -9.93 12.02 -7.10
C ARG A 50 -9.05 13.27 -7.10
N ARG A 51 -8.74 13.82 -5.92
CA ARG A 51 -7.83 14.97 -5.79
C ARG A 51 -6.43 14.66 -6.31
N LEU A 52 -5.92 13.45 -6.04
CA LEU A 52 -4.61 13.01 -6.51
C LEU A 52 -4.62 12.76 -8.02
N ALA A 53 -5.65 12.11 -8.55
CA ALA A 53 -5.81 11.85 -9.98
C ALA A 53 -5.87 13.16 -10.80
N ALA A 54 -6.58 14.18 -10.29
CA ALA A 54 -6.64 15.51 -10.91
C ALA A 54 -5.30 16.28 -10.85
N ARG A 55 -4.34 15.80 -10.06
CA ARG A 55 -3.01 16.41 -9.86
C ARG A 55 -1.90 15.42 -10.21
N SER A 56 -2.15 14.58 -11.21
CA SER A 56 -1.21 13.55 -11.65
C SER A 56 0.19 14.10 -11.93
N SER A 57 0.29 15.30 -12.52
CA SER A 57 1.58 15.98 -12.76
C SER A 57 2.34 16.30 -11.47
N LEU A 58 1.67 16.75 -10.41
CA LEU A 58 2.28 16.99 -9.11
C LEU A 58 2.67 15.69 -8.41
N VAL A 59 1.87 14.65 -8.58
CA VAL A 59 2.18 13.31 -8.05
C VAL A 59 3.43 12.77 -8.74
N SER A 60 3.47 12.76 -10.07
CA SER A 60 4.65 12.34 -10.85
C SER A 60 5.87 13.19 -10.50
N LYS A 61 5.72 14.51 -10.38
CA LYS A 61 6.80 15.40 -9.95
C LYS A 61 7.31 15.02 -8.56
N ALA A 62 6.43 14.77 -7.59
CA ALA A 62 6.86 14.38 -6.25
C ALA A 62 7.63 13.05 -6.24
N PHE A 63 7.25 12.07 -7.07
CA PHE A 63 8.03 10.84 -7.23
C PHE A 63 9.41 11.08 -7.83
N MET A 64 9.53 11.99 -8.81
CA MET A 64 10.82 12.36 -9.40
C MET A 64 11.68 13.17 -8.44
N ASP A 65 11.12 14.15 -7.73
CA ASP A 65 11.82 14.97 -6.74
C ASP A 65 12.35 14.11 -5.58
N CYS A 66 11.65 13.02 -5.23
CA CYS A 66 12.09 12.05 -4.23
C CYS A 66 12.97 10.91 -4.80
N VAL A 67 13.31 10.93 -6.10
CA VAL A 67 14.17 9.92 -6.76
C VAL A 67 13.55 8.50 -6.80
N LEU A 68 12.24 8.37 -6.54
CA LEU A 68 11.52 7.09 -6.56
C LEU A 68 11.07 6.65 -7.95
N GLY A 69 11.19 7.51 -8.96
CA GLY A 69 10.71 7.29 -10.33
C GLY A 69 11.79 7.22 -11.41
N ILE A 70 13.07 7.24 -11.04
CA ILE A 70 14.19 7.19 -11.99
C ILE A 70 14.36 5.76 -12.51
N ARG A 71 14.66 5.61 -13.81
CA ARG A 71 14.90 4.31 -14.42
C ARG A 71 16.14 3.62 -13.84
N PRO A 72 16.10 2.30 -13.61
CA PRO A 72 17.23 1.55 -13.07
C PRO A 72 18.37 1.33 -14.08
N ASP A 73 18.15 1.65 -15.35
CA ASP A 73 19.13 1.51 -16.44
C ASP A 73 20.15 2.67 -16.51
N GLY A 74 20.05 3.64 -15.60
CA GLY A 74 20.94 4.81 -15.53
C GLY A 74 20.65 5.89 -16.57
N SER A 75 19.69 5.69 -17.48
CA SER A 75 19.37 6.65 -18.55
C SER A 75 18.76 7.98 -18.06
N GLN A 76 18.54 8.11 -16.75
CA GLN A 76 17.94 9.26 -16.09
C GLN A 76 18.73 9.71 -14.85
N ASP A 77 19.97 9.25 -14.69
CA ASP A 77 20.82 9.60 -13.54
C ASP A 77 21.15 11.10 -13.51
N ASP A 78 21.15 11.75 -14.66
CA ASP A 78 21.26 13.21 -14.81
C ASP A 78 20.10 13.99 -14.16
N LEU A 79 18.99 13.31 -13.83
CA LEU A 79 17.82 13.89 -13.17
C LEU A 79 17.89 13.78 -11.63
N ILE A 80 18.90 13.11 -11.06
CA ILE A 80 19.07 12.98 -9.61
C ILE A 80 19.32 14.35 -9.00
N ARG A 81 18.50 14.75 -8.02
CA ARG A 81 18.66 15.98 -7.26
C ARG A 81 18.77 15.66 -5.79
N ILE A 82 19.88 16.07 -5.17
CA ILE A 82 20.06 16.00 -3.73
C ILE A 82 19.68 17.37 -3.16
N LYS A 83 18.79 17.38 -2.16
CA LYS A 83 18.38 18.63 -1.51
C LYS A 83 19.62 19.33 -0.93
N ASP A 84 19.73 20.63 -1.18
CA ASP A 84 20.81 21.50 -0.69
C ASP A 84 22.20 21.23 -1.32
N ILE A 85 22.28 20.43 -2.40
CA ILE A 85 23.47 20.30 -3.23
C ILE A 85 23.12 20.72 -4.66
N PRO A 86 23.70 21.81 -5.19
CA PRO A 86 23.46 22.20 -6.58
C PRO A 86 24.04 21.15 -7.53
N ALA A 87 23.36 20.92 -8.66
CA ALA A 87 23.73 19.87 -9.62
C ALA A 87 25.18 20.02 -10.15
N SER A 88 25.71 21.25 -10.18
CA SER A 88 27.09 21.54 -10.57
C SER A 88 28.14 21.00 -9.59
N GLU A 89 27.77 20.74 -8.34
CA GLU A 89 28.65 20.18 -7.31
C GLU A 89 28.56 18.65 -7.22
N ILE A 90 27.62 18.02 -7.94
CA ILE A 90 27.48 16.57 -7.97
C ILE A 90 28.48 16.00 -8.99
N GLU A 91 29.63 15.54 -8.50
CA GLU A 91 30.68 14.93 -9.32
C GLU A 91 30.44 13.42 -9.48
N PHE A 92 29.97 12.98 -10.66
CA PHE A 92 29.71 11.56 -10.96
C PHE A 92 30.94 10.75 -11.38
N THR A 93 32.07 11.40 -11.68
CA THR A 93 33.30 10.76 -12.21
C THR A 93 33.98 9.79 -11.25
N ARG A 94 33.68 9.89 -9.95
CA ARG A 94 34.24 9.02 -8.90
C ARG A 94 33.30 7.88 -8.50
N TRP A 95 32.17 7.74 -9.17
CA TRP A 95 31.28 6.61 -8.95
C TRP A 95 31.99 5.34 -9.42
N LYS A 96 32.13 4.37 -8.51
CA LYS A 96 32.60 3.04 -8.88
C LYS A 96 31.48 2.37 -9.66
N VAL A 97 31.83 1.76 -10.80
CA VAL A 97 30.93 0.80 -11.44
C VAL A 97 30.63 -0.27 -10.40
N ALA A 98 29.36 -0.38 -10.01
CA ALA A 98 28.94 -1.48 -9.16
C ALA A 98 29.27 -2.76 -9.92
N GLU A 99 29.97 -3.70 -9.30
CA GLU A 99 30.12 -5.03 -9.87
C GLU A 99 28.70 -5.55 -10.15
N ASP A 100 28.47 -6.10 -11.35
CA ASP A 100 27.20 -6.69 -11.72
C ASP A 100 26.90 -7.82 -10.74
N THR A 101 26.21 -7.51 -9.63
CA THR A 101 25.48 -8.50 -8.86
C THR A 101 24.32 -8.93 -9.73
N THR A 102 24.60 -9.86 -10.64
CA THR A 102 23.60 -10.67 -11.33
C THR A 102 22.91 -11.48 -10.24
N MET A 103 21.92 -10.88 -9.58
CA MET A 103 20.97 -11.65 -8.80
C MET A 103 20.25 -12.52 -9.81
N LYS A 104 20.53 -13.83 -9.79
CA LYS A 104 19.79 -14.80 -10.61
C LYS A 104 18.31 -14.55 -10.36
N ALA A 105 17.49 -14.62 -11.41
CA ALA A 105 16.05 -14.30 -11.33
C ALA A 105 15.33 -15.04 -10.18
N GLU A 106 15.84 -16.22 -9.81
CA GLU A 106 15.42 -17.03 -8.68
C GLU A 106 15.51 -16.31 -7.32
N GLU A 107 16.53 -15.47 -7.11
CA GLU A 107 16.80 -14.78 -5.85
C GLU A 107 15.98 -13.49 -5.70
N ILE A 108 15.64 -12.84 -6.82
CA ILE A 108 14.71 -11.70 -6.89
C ILE A 108 13.31 -12.16 -6.47
N VAL A 109 12.85 -13.30 -6.98
CA VAL A 109 11.56 -13.90 -6.59
C VAL A 109 11.54 -14.25 -5.10
N PHE A 110 12.64 -14.81 -4.57
CA PHE A 110 12.73 -15.18 -3.16
C PHE A 110 12.70 -13.97 -2.21
N ARG A 111 13.41 -12.87 -2.52
CA ARG A 111 13.34 -11.62 -1.72
C ARG A 111 11.95 -10.97 -1.78
N GLN A 112 11.29 -11.00 -2.94
CA GLN A 112 9.94 -10.44 -3.08
C GLN A 112 8.90 -11.29 -2.33
N TYR A 113 9.07 -12.62 -2.29
CA TYR A 113 8.26 -13.52 -1.45
C TYR A 113 8.55 -13.34 0.06
N ALA A 114 9.81 -13.16 0.45
CA ALA A 114 10.20 -12.96 1.85
C ALA A 114 9.70 -11.62 2.40
N SER A 115 9.74 -10.55 1.61
CA SER A 115 9.24 -9.22 1.99
C SER A 115 7.72 -9.18 2.16
N THR A 116 6.97 -10.05 1.45
CA THR A 116 5.51 -10.13 1.54
C THR A 116 5.03 -11.09 2.63
N ARG A 117 5.94 -11.86 3.25
CA ARG A 117 5.66 -12.76 4.39
C ARG A 117 6.65 -12.56 5.54
N ALA A 118 6.92 -11.32 5.94
CA ALA A 118 7.40 -11.12 7.31
C ALA A 118 6.35 -11.76 8.25
N PRO A 119 6.67 -12.80 9.04
CA PRO A 119 5.72 -13.30 10.00
C PRO A 119 5.44 -12.14 10.96
N MET A 120 4.16 -11.81 11.12
CA MET A 120 3.69 -11.05 12.27
C MET A 120 4.17 -11.82 13.51
N ALA A 121 5.35 -11.43 14.02
CA ALA A 121 5.83 -11.83 15.32
C ALA A 121 4.86 -11.20 16.32
N CYS A 122 3.76 -11.92 16.58
CA CYS A 122 2.95 -11.75 17.76
C CYS A 122 3.93 -11.85 18.93
N ARG A 123 4.29 -10.71 19.51
CA ARG A 123 5.02 -10.67 20.78
C ARG A 123 4.16 -11.45 21.77
N ARG A 124 4.57 -12.70 22.03
CA ARG A 124 4.18 -13.41 23.24
C ARG A 124 4.61 -12.53 24.41
N GLY A 125 3.64 -11.81 24.98
CA GLY A 125 3.73 -11.38 26.36
C GLY A 125 3.83 -12.63 27.19
N LEU A 126 5.03 -12.89 27.68
CA LEU A 126 5.32 -13.83 28.73
C LEU A 126 4.60 -13.32 29.99
N LEU A 127 3.52 -14.00 30.38
CA LEU A 127 2.98 -13.92 31.74
C LEU A 127 2.45 -15.31 32.08
N LEU A 128 3.37 -16.15 32.53
CA LEU A 128 3.10 -17.27 33.41
C LEU A 128 4.21 -17.30 34.46
N ALA A 129 3.84 -17.05 35.71
CA ALA A 129 4.23 -17.77 36.93
C ALA A 129 4.32 -16.80 38.12
N GLY A 130 3.42 -17.01 39.08
CA GLY A 130 3.23 -16.25 40.31
C GLY A 130 1.80 -16.44 40.78
#